data_AF-A0A1G0LWW7-F1
#
_entry.id   AF-A0A1G0LWW7-F1
#
_cell.length_a   1.000
_cell.length_b   1.000
_cell.length_c   1.000
_cell.angle_alpha   90.00
_cell.angle_beta   90.00
_cell.angle_gamma   90.00
#
_symmetry.space_group_name_H-M   'P 1'
#
loop_
_entity.id
_entity.type
_entity.pdbx_description
1 polymer ?
#
loop_
_entity_poly.entity_id
_entity_poly.type
_entity_poly.pdbx_seq_one_letter_code
_entity_poly.pdbx_strand_id
1 'polypeptide(L)'
;MSSRYYITTAIDYANGDPHFGHAYEKIGADAIARYRRLRGDQVYFLIGMDEHGQKVAQAAEARGIPPQQLVDELAANFRAMWERLGVSHDQFWRTTDPRHAAGVHALIERLAAHNPTDLYEHEYEGLYCVGCEQFKRDAEIVDGACPLHPTRQLEWTKERNWFFRLTRYTDFLRGLIQRPGFIEPASRRNEMLSLLDQGLEDISVTRARLSWAIPFPKPLATGETQGTWVWFDALPNYLTATGFPGAGYDTRWPAQLHVIGKDIVRLHTIIWPAMLEAAGLPLPERVWGHGWLSFGGERFSKSAGVKVELQDAVDHHGPDAFRYFLLREIPWDGDGNFTWERFDERYTADLADGLGNLVSRVLAMLERYRDGVVPQAGEPTGLDHRATEILTAYAREMEALLLHRAAQAAWELVSEANVYVDRRAPWTQAKTGDHAGLDVTLAALARALVRLAVLVHPFMPGTADAIWRALMGGGAFAPNGAWAHAEQPRVEGVKTFRIPPLFPKPVPESGHKR
;
A
#
# COMPACT_ATOMS: atom_id res chain seq x y z
N MET A 1 -15.54 -15.62 -12.95
CA MET A 1 -14.31 -16.37 -13.26
C MET A 1 -13.21 -15.77 -12.40
N SER A 2 -12.43 -16.58 -11.68
CA SER A 2 -11.30 -16.07 -10.88
C SER A 2 -10.23 -15.52 -11.82
N SER A 3 -9.83 -14.26 -11.66
CA SER A 3 -8.78 -13.64 -12.47
C SER A 3 -7.47 -13.58 -11.67
N ARG A 4 -6.32 -13.65 -12.36
CA ARG A 4 -5.02 -13.43 -11.73
C ARG A 4 -4.85 -11.94 -11.44
N TYR A 5 -4.35 -11.60 -10.26
CA TYR A 5 -4.05 -10.22 -9.89
C TYR A 5 -2.71 -10.08 -9.18
N TYR A 6 -1.67 -9.72 -9.92
CA TYR A 6 -0.35 -9.43 -9.41
C TYR A 6 -0.22 -7.93 -9.10
N ILE A 7 -0.13 -7.63 -7.80
CA ILE A 7 0.01 -6.28 -7.24
C ILE A 7 1.34 -6.15 -6.52
N THR A 8 2.02 -5.02 -6.69
CA THR A 8 3.30 -4.75 -6.04
C THR A 8 3.31 -3.38 -5.37
N THR A 9 4.09 -3.23 -4.30
CA THR A 9 4.52 -1.91 -3.80
C THR A 9 5.92 -1.56 -4.31
N ALA A 10 6.38 -0.33 -4.09
CA ALA A 10 7.80 -0.06 -4.15
C ALA A 10 8.54 -0.89 -3.08
N ILE A 11 9.78 -1.24 -3.39
CA ILE A 11 10.69 -1.86 -2.42
C ILE A 11 11.34 -0.78 -1.56
N ASP A 12 11.39 -0.99 -0.25
CA ASP A 12 11.85 0.00 0.72
C ASP A 12 13.36 0.08 0.77
N TYR A 13 13.92 1.29 0.72
CA TYR A 13 15.37 1.49 0.74
C TYR A 13 15.98 1.20 2.12
N ALA A 14 17.04 0.40 2.17
CA ALA A 14 17.65 -0.11 3.40
C ALA A 14 18.55 0.91 4.12
N ASN A 15 18.05 2.11 4.40
CA ASN A 15 18.79 3.19 5.07
C ASN A 15 18.28 3.55 6.48
N GLY A 16 17.23 2.90 6.95
CA GLY A 16 16.62 3.19 8.25
C GLY A 16 15.38 2.35 8.52
N ASP A 17 14.74 2.60 9.66
CA ASP A 17 13.53 1.90 10.09
C ASP A 17 12.30 2.26 9.24
N PRO A 18 11.27 1.39 9.20
CA PRO A 18 10.02 1.69 8.50
C PRO A 18 9.33 2.94 9.05
N HIS A 19 8.88 3.82 8.16
CA HIS A 19 8.21 5.07 8.50
C HIS A 19 6.79 5.14 7.90
N PHE A 20 6.06 6.20 8.21
CA PHE A 20 4.67 6.40 7.79
C PHE A 20 4.46 6.35 6.27
N GLY A 21 5.37 6.91 5.47
CA GLY A 21 5.31 6.78 4.01
C GLY A 21 5.29 5.32 3.53
N HIS A 22 6.19 4.48 4.04
CA HIS A 22 6.18 3.04 3.78
C HIS A 22 4.86 2.41 4.23
N ALA A 23 4.42 2.68 5.47
CA ALA A 23 3.18 2.12 6.01
C ALA A 23 1.95 2.49 5.15
N TYR A 24 1.84 3.76 4.73
CA TYR A 24 0.75 4.23 3.90
C TYR A 24 0.66 3.47 2.57
N GLU A 25 1.79 3.33 1.86
CA GLU A 25 1.87 2.58 0.60
C GLU A 25 1.48 1.10 0.80
N LYS A 26 2.06 0.44 1.80
CA LYS A 26 1.86 -1.00 2.05
C LYS A 26 0.45 -1.30 2.51
N ILE A 27 -0.13 -0.46 3.37
CA ILE A 27 -1.52 -0.59 3.86
C ILE A 27 -2.53 -0.38 2.72
N GLY A 28 -2.32 0.63 1.85
CA GLY A 28 -3.24 0.85 0.73
C GLY A 28 -3.17 -0.25 -0.32
N ALA A 29 -1.96 -0.72 -0.67
CA ALA A 29 -1.80 -1.88 -1.53
C ALA A 29 -2.44 -3.14 -0.93
N ASP A 30 -2.28 -3.35 0.39
CA ASP A 30 -2.92 -4.45 1.11
C ASP A 30 -4.45 -4.36 1.08
N ALA A 31 -5.03 -3.17 1.21
CA ALA A 31 -6.48 -2.98 1.09
C ALA A 31 -6.99 -3.38 -0.31
N ILE A 32 -6.27 -2.99 -1.35
CA ILE A 32 -6.59 -3.37 -2.74
C ILE A 32 -6.45 -4.89 -2.92
N ALA A 33 -5.36 -5.49 -2.44
CA ALA A 33 -5.13 -6.93 -2.49
C ALA A 33 -6.24 -7.71 -1.78
N ARG A 34 -6.60 -7.29 -0.55
CA ARG A 34 -7.69 -7.90 0.22
C ARG A 34 -9.02 -7.79 -0.53
N TYR A 35 -9.35 -6.64 -1.11
CA TYR A 35 -10.56 -6.48 -1.90
C TYR A 35 -10.60 -7.41 -3.11
N ARG A 36 -9.50 -7.53 -3.86
CA ARG A 36 -9.39 -8.47 -4.98
C ARG A 36 -9.61 -9.92 -4.53
N ARG A 37 -9.04 -10.32 -3.37
CA ARG A 37 -9.34 -11.63 -2.76
C ARG A 37 -10.83 -11.78 -2.40
N LEU A 38 -11.46 -10.74 -1.84
CA LEU A 38 -12.91 -10.74 -1.57
C LEU A 38 -13.74 -10.99 -2.84
N ARG A 39 -13.31 -10.42 -3.97
CA ARG A 39 -13.91 -10.59 -5.30
C ARG A 39 -13.60 -11.95 -5.95
N GLY A 40 -12.75 -12.77 -5.32
CA GLY A 40 -12.40 -14.12 -5.78
C GLY A 40 -11.22 -14.18 -6.75
N ASP A 41 -10.43 -13.11 -6.85
CA ASP A 41 -9.21 -13.09 -7.67
C ASP A 41 -8.07 -13.90 -7.01
N GLN A 42 -7.24 -14.53 -7.83
CA GLN A 42 -5.98 -15.13 -7.41
C GLN A 42 -4.92 -14.04 -7.29
N VAL A 43 -4.83 -13.48 -6.09
CA VAL A 43 -3.92 -12.36 -5.80
C VAL A 43 -2.53 -12.87 -5.48
N TYR A 44 -1.53 -12.24 -6.09
CA TYR A 44 -0.14 -12.28 -5.67
C TYR A 44 0.26 -10.87 -5.27
N PHE A 45 0.56 -10.65 -4.00
CA PHE A 45 0.94 -9.35 -3.46
C PHE A 45 2.42 -9.34 -3.07
N LEU A 46 3.22 -8.57 -3.81
CA LEU A 46 4.66 -8.40 -3.59
C LEU A 46 4.96 -7.10 -2.83
N ILE A 47 5.77 -7.23 -1.79
CA ILE A 47 6.52 -6.12 -1.17
C ILE A 47 8.01 -6.50 -1.12
N GLY A 48 8.89 -5.59 -0.72
CA GLY A 48 10.29 -5.93 -0.59
C GLY A 48 11.19 -4.79 -0.14
N MET A 49 12.50 -5.01 -0.25
CA MET A 49 13.53 -4.05 0.11
C MET A 49 14.59 -3.90 -0.97
N ASP A 50 15.01 -2.65 -1.16
CA ASP A 50 16.17 -2.27 -1.95
C ASP A 50 17.38 -2.12 -1.03
N GLU A 51 18.32 -3.05 -1.19
CA GLU A 51 19.38 -3.32 -0.23
C GLU A 51 20.76 -2.96 -0.77
N HIS A 52 20.86 -2.54 -2.03
CA HIS A 52 22.10 -2.09 -2.65
C HIS A 52 22.21 -0.57 -2.61
N GLY A 53 23.40 -0.03 -2.88
CA GLY A 53 23.61 1.41 -2.90
C GLY A 53 24.74 1.90 -2.00
N GLN A 54 25.20 3.12 -2.27
CA GLN A 54 26.35 3.70 -1.56
C GLN A 54 25.99 4.03 -0.11
N LYS A 55 24.77 4.52 0.16
CA LYS A 55 24.35 4.86 1.53
C LYS A 55 24.26 3.65 2.44
N VAL A 56 23.86 2.48 1.91
CA VAL A 56 23.84 1.23 2.68
C VAL A 56 25.27 0.86 3.10
N ALA A 57 26.21 0.90 2.16
CA ALA A 57 27.63 0.62 2.45
C ALA A 57 28.20 1.61 3.49
N GLN A 58 27.93 2.90 3.35
CA GLN A 58 28.37 3.93 4.30
C GLN A 58 27.76 3.76 5.69
N ALA A 59 26.47 3.41 5.77
CA ALA A 59 25.79 3.17 7.03
C ALA A 59 26.35 1.93 7.75
N ALA A 60 26.70 0.89 7.01
CA ALA A 60 27.33 -0.32 7.54
C ALA A 60 28.75 -0.03 8.04
N GLU A 61 29.55 0.71 7.26
CA GLU A 61 30.89 1.16 7.63
C GLU A 61 30.87 2.03 8.90
N ALA A 62 29.94 2.98 9.00
CA ALA A 62 29.78 3.84 10.18
C ALA A 62 29.41 3.04 11.46
N ARG A 63 28.81 1.85 11.31
CA ARG A 63 28.50 0.92 12.40
C ARG A 63 29.58 -0.14 12.62
N GLY A 64 30.61 -0.20 11.78
CA GLY A 64 31.67 -1.21 11.84
C GLY A 64 31.19 -2.63 11.53
N ILE A 65 30.14 -2.80 10.72
CA ILE A 65 29.57 -4.11 10.36
C ILE A 65 29.56 -4.31 8.83
N PRO A 66 29.51 -5.56 8.33
CA PRO A 66 29.32 -5.83 6.91
C PRO A 66 27.97 -5.31 6.38
N PRO A 67 27.87 -4.81 5.13
CA PRO A 67 26.61 -4.36 4.54
C PRO A 67 25.49 -5.40 4.57
N GLN A 68 25.82 -6.68 4.29
CA GLN A 68 24.85 -7.78 4.36
C GLN A 68 24.21 -7.88 5.76
N GLN A 69 25.00 -7.74 6.81
CA GLN A 69 24.50 -7.80 8.18
C GLN A 69 23.52 -6.65 8.45
N LEU A 70 23.84 -5.43 8.01
CA LEU A 70 22.95 -4.27 8.17
C LEU A 70 21.59 -4.51 7.50
N VAL A 71 21.59 -4.97 6.24
CA VAL A 71 20.33 -5.16 5.50
C VAL A 71 19.53 -6.36 6.01
N ASP A 72 20.18 -7.40 6.55
CA ASP A 72 19.50 -8.51 7.21
C ASP A 72 18.78 -8.05 8.50
N GLU A 73 19.43 -7.21 9.31
CA GLU A 73 18.82 -6.60 10.51
C GLU A 73 17.64 -5.70 10.16
N LEU A 74 17.80 -4.82 9.15
CA LEU A 74 16.70 -3.96 8.70
C LEU A 74 15.54 -4.77 8.12
N ALA A 75 15.81 -5.80 7.32
CA ALA A 75 14.78 -6.66 6.76
C ALA A 75 13.92 -7.35 7.85
N ALA A 76 14.53 -7.71 8.98
CA ALA A 76 13.78 -8.22 10.12
C ALA A 76 12.84 -7.15 10.71
N ASN A 77 13.31 -5.91 10.88
CA ASN A 77 12.50 -4.78 11.39
C ASN A 77 11.30 -4.48 10.48
N PHE A 78 11.51 -4.42 9.15
CA PHE A 78 10.43 -4.21 8.19
C PHE A 78 9.41 -5.34 8.23
N ARG A 79 9.84 -6.61 8.23
CA ARG A 79 8.93 -7.77 8.34
C ARG A 79 8.08 -7.71 9.60
N ALA A 80 8.70 -7.43 10.75
CA ALA A 80 8.00 -7.33 12.03
C ALA A 80 6.94 -6.21 12.01
N MET A 81 7.25 -5.06 11.42
CA MET A 81 6.30 -3.97 11.26
C MET A 81 5.13 -4.35 10.33
N TRP A 82 5.41 -5.01 9.21
CA TRP A 82 4.37 -5.46 8.27
C TRP A 82 3.47 -6.55 8.84
N GLU A 83 4.02 -7.46 9.64
CA GLU A 83 3.24 -8.43 10.41
C GLU A 83 2.34 -7.73 11.44
N ARG A 84 2.90 -6.79 12.21
CA ARG A 84 2.15 -6.01 13.21
C ARG A 84 1.01 -5.19 12.59
N LEU A 85 1.21 -4.64 11.39
CA LEU A 85 0.19 -3.92 10.62
C LEU A 85 -0.75 -4.85 9.82
N GLY A 86 -0.58 -6.17 9.93
CA GLY A 86 -1.42 -7.16 9.26
C GLY A 86 -1.36 -7.08 7.72
N VAL A 87 -0.22 -6.70 7.14
CA VAL A 87 -0.02 -6.62 5.69
C VAL A 87 0.04 -8.04 5.11
N SER A 88 -0.95 -8.42 4.32
CA SER A 88 -1.15 -9.76 3.75
C SER A 88 -0.40 -9.98 2.44
N HIS A 89 0.87 -9.61 2.40
CA HIS A 89 1.76 -9.85 1.27
C HIS A 89 2.07 -11.35 1.13
N ASP A 90 2.14 -11.83 -0.10
CA ASP A 90 2.47 -13.22 -0.41
C ASP A 90 3.99 -13.44 -0.51
N GLN A 91 4.74 -12.36 -0.77
CA GLN A 91 6.19 -12.40 -0.95
C GLN A 91 6.85 -11.11 -0.47
N PHE A 92 7.93 -11.25 0.29
CA PHE A 92 8.83 -10.16 0.67
C PHE A 92 10.17 -10.39 -0.05
N TRP A 93 10.43 -9.61 -1.09
CA TRP A 93 11.60 -9.76 -1.94
C TRP A 93 12.76 -8.86 -1.51
N ARG A 94 13.97 -9.34 -1.74
CA ARG A 94 15.21 -8.73 -1.23
C ARG A 94 16.19 -8.66 -2.39
N THR A 95 16.76 -7.49 -2.67
CA THR A 95 17.69 -7.36 -3.80
C THR A 95 19.01 -8.10 -3.58
N THR A 96 19.38 -8.43 -2.34
CA THR A 96 20.53 -9.34 -2.09
C THR A 96 20.24 -10.82 -2.38
N ASP A 97 19.01 -11.20 -2.75
CA ASP A 97 18.70 -12.59 -3.09
C ASP A 97 19.45 -13.01 -4.38
N PRO A 98 20.19 -14.13 -4.40
CA PRO A 98 20.92 -14.57 -5.60
C PRO A 98 20.04 -14.74 -6.85
N ARG A 99 18.76 -15.08 -6.67
CA ARG A 99 17.80 -15.20 -7.77
C ARG A 99 17.45 -13.85 -8.38
N HIS A 100 17.46 -12.79 -7.57
CA HIS A 100 17.29 -11.43 -8.06
C HIS A 100 18.48 -11.03 -8.92
N ALA A 101 19.71 -11.24 -8.43
CA ALA A 101 20.93 -10.94 -9.18
C ALA A 101 20.99 -11.67 -10.54
N ALA A 102 20.67 -12.97 -10.56
CA ALA A 102 20.58 -13.74 -11.80
C ALA A 102 19.51 -13.19 -12.76
N GLY A 103 18.36 -12.76 -12.23
CA GLY A 103 17.30 -12.15 -13.03
C GLY A 103 17.65 -10.77 -13.59
N VAL A 104 18.38 -9.95 -12.82
CA VAL A 104 18.92 -8.65 -13.28
C VAL A 104 19.91 -8.87 -14.42
N HIS A 105 20.86 -9.81 -14.27
CA HIS A 105 21.79 -10.16 -15.35
C HIS A 105 21.06 -10.62 -16.60
N ALA A 106 20.11 -11.53 -16.48
CA ALA A 106 19.33 -12.02 -17.60
C ALA A 106 18.53 -10.92 -18.31
N LEU A 107 18.01 -9.93 -17.56
CA LEU A 107 17.31 -8.79 -18.15
C LEU A 107 18.27 -7.91 -18.96
N ILE A 108 19.44 -7.59 -18.39
CA ILE A 108 20.46 -6.76 -19.05
C ILE A 108 20.97 -7.45 -20.32
N GLU A 109 21.23 -8.76 -20.27
CA GLU A 109 21.63 -9.55 -21.42
C GLU A 109 20.54 -9.58 -22.51
N ARG A 110 19.28 -9.77 -22.12
CA ARG A 110 18.15 -9.75 -23.04
C ARG A 110 17.96 -8.39 -23.70
N LEU A 111 18.08 -7.31 -22.95
CA LEU A 111 18.06 -5.94 -23.47
C LEU A 111 19.18 -5.73 -24.49
N ALA A 112 20.41 -6.14 -24.14
CA ALA A 112 21.55 -6.04 -25.03
C ALA A 112 21.42 -6.90 -26.30
N ALA A 113 20.75 -8.04 -26.23
CA ALA A 113 20.52 -8.92 -27.36
C ALA A 113 19.42 -8.40 -28.30
N HIS A 114 18.33 -7.87 -27.73
CA HIS A 114 17.18 -7.38 -28.48
C HIS A 114 17.47 -6.01 -29.13
N ASN A 115 18.14 -5.10 -28.42
CA ASN A 115 18.55 -3.79 -28.93
C ASN A 115 20.03 -3.49 -28.58
N PRO A 116 21.00 -3.99 -29.38
CA PRO A 116 22.43 -3.89 -29.05
C PRO A 116 22.98 -2.47 -28.88
N THR A 117 22.34 -1.47 -29.49
CA THR A 117 22.77 -0.07 -29.44
C THR A 117 22.21 0.72 -28.25
N ASP A 118 21.37 0.10 -27.42
CA ASP A 118 20.75 0.75 -26.28
C ASP A 118 21.68 0.84 -25.08
N LEU A 119 22.64 -0.07 -24.97
CA LEU A 119 23.71 0.00 -23.98
C LEU A 119 24.99 0.45 -24.67
N TYR A 120 25.55 1.57 -24.22
CA TYR A 120 26.77 2.12 -24.78
C TYR A 120 27.63 2.77 -23.69
N GLU A 121 28.94 2.83 -23.90
CA GLU A 121 29.86 3.54 -23.02
C GLU A 121 29.87 5.03 -23.34
N HIS A 122 29.87 5.86 -22.31
CA HIS A 122 30.01 7.31 -22.44
C HIS A 122 30.80 7.86 -21.25
N GLU A 123 31.64 8.88 -21.50
CA GLU A 123 32.29 9.65 -20.45
C GLU A 123 31.41 10.82 -20.07
N TYR A 124 31.00 10.89 -18.82
CA TYR A 124 30.21 12.01 -18.31
C TYR A 124 31.02 12.76 -17.25
N GLU A 125 30.97 14.09 -17.31
CA GLU A 125 31.57 14.96 -16.30
C GLU A 125 30.52 15.97 -15.80
N GLY A 126 30.50 16.20 -14.50
CA GLY A 126 29.58 17.16 -13.91
C GLY A 126 29.55 17.10 -12.38
N LEU A 127 28.72 17.96 -11.80
CA LEU A 127 28.50 18.04 -10.36
C LEU A 127 27.57 16.91 -9.90
N TYR A 128 28.03 16.10 -8.96
CA TYR A 128 27.33 14.93 -8.42
C TYR A 128 26.82 15.17 -7.01
N CYS A 129 25.57 14.80 -6.75
CA CYS A 129 24.98 14.84 -5.41
C CYS A 129 24.94 13.43 -4.80
N VAL A 130 25.81 13.17 -3.82
CA VAL A 130 25.84 11.90 -3.07
C VAL A 130 24.49 11.62 -2.38
N GLY A 131 23.80 12.66 -1.89
CA GLY A 131 22.49 12.51 -1.26
C GLY A 131 21.40 12.01 -2.21
N CYS A 132 21.41 12.43 -3.48
CA CYS A 132 20.45 11.98 -4.48
C CYS A 132 20.92 10.75 -5.26
N GLU A 133 22.19 10.35 -5.11
CA GLU A 133 22.87 9.37 -5.97
C GLU A 133 22.73 9.67 -7.48
N GLN A 134 22.83 10.96 -7.83
CA GLN A 134 22.60 11.46 -9.18
C GLN A 134 23.43 12.72 -9.48
N PHE A 135 23.88 12.86 -10.73
CA PHE A 135 24.40 14.10 -11.28
C PHE A 135 23.32 15.19 -11.29
N LYS A 136 23.74 16.44 -11.07
CA LYS A 136 22.88 17.63 -11.07
C LYS A 136 23.21 18.50 -12.26
N ARG A 137 22.18 18.94 -12.96
CA ARG A 137 22.30 19.96 -14.02
C ARG A 137 22.43 21.33 -13.38
N ASP A 138 23.02 22.29 -14.09
CA ASP A 138 23.19 23.65 -13.59
C ASP A 138 21.88 24.29 -13.10
N ALA A 139 20.76 24.02 -13.79
CA ALA A 139 19.43 24.50 -13.41
C ALA A 139 18.86 23.85 -12.13
N GLU A 140 19.42 22.72 -11.70
CA GLU A 140 19.03 21.99 -10.49
C GLU A 140 19.92 22.31 -9.30
N ILE A 141 20.89 23.22 -9.47
CA ILE A 141 21.85 23.64 -8.46
C ILE A 141 21.46 25.04 -8.00
N VAL A 142 21.20 25.18 -6.70
CA VAL A 142 20.84 26.45 -6.08
C VAL A 142 21.93 26.79 -5.07
N ASP A 143 22.55 27.96 -5.23
CA ASP A 143 23.67 28.43 -4.41
C ASP A 143 24.83 27.41 -4.31
N GLY A 144 25.11 26.68 -5.40
CA GLY A 144 26.17 25.67 -5.46
C GLY A 144 25.84 24.34 -4.75
N ALA A 145 24.60 24.17 -4.27
CA ALA A 145 24.16 22.96 -3.58
C ALA A 145 22.93 22.32 -4.25
N CYS A 146 22.70 21.04 -3.92
CA CYS A 146 21.45 20.37 -4.30
C CYS A 146 20.29 20.88 -3.42
N PRO A 147 19.15 21.32 -3.98
CA PRO A 147 18.00 21.79 -3.22
C PRO A 147 17.43 20.77 -2.22
N LEU A 148 17.54 19.47 -2.55
CA LEU A 148 17.09 18.38 -1.69
C LEU A 148 18.09 18.05 -0.56
N HIS A 149 19.35 18.45 -0.73
CA HIS A 149 20.43 18.18 0.23
C HIS A 149 21.32 19.42 0.40
N PRO A 150 20.77 20.55 0.89
CA PRO A 150 21.46 21.85 0.90
C PRO A 150 22.69 21.87 1.81
N THR A 151 22.77 20.93 2.76
CA THR A 151 23.91 20.78 3.69
C THR A 151 25.05 19.93 3.11
N ARG A 152 24.90 19.37 1.91
CA ARG A 152 25.93 18.55 1.26
C ARG A 152 26.52 19.28 0.06
N GLN A 153 27.85 19.28 -0.03
CA GLN A 153 28.55 19.81 -1.20
C GLN A 153 28.37 18.87 -2.40
N LEU A 154 28.25 19.48 -3.59
CA LEU A 154 28.29 18.75 -4.85
C LEU A 154 29.74 18.45 -5.22
N GLU A 155 30.00 17.24 -5.71
CA GLU A 155 31.35 16.79 -6.07
C GLU A 155 31.51 16.82 -7.59
N TRP A 156 32.56 17.48 -8.10
CA TRP A 156 32.88 17.36 -9.53
C TRP A 156 33.44 15.98 -9.82
N THR A 157 32.75 15.23 -10.67
CA THR A 157 33.06 13.84 -10.96
C THR A 157 33.10 13.62 -12.46
N LYS A 158 34.18 12.99 -12.95
CA LYS A 158 34.30 12.49 -14.32
C LYS A 158 34.36 10.97 -14.29
N GLU A 159 33.41 10.32 -14.94
CA GLU A 159 33.30 8.87 -14.95
C GLU A 159 32.95 8.36 -16.35
N ARG A 160 33.62 7.27 -16.75
CA ARG A 160 33.18 6.45 -17.88
C ARG A 160 32.25 5.38 -17.33
N ASN A 161 31.02 5.36 -17.81
CA ASN A 161 30.00 4.41 -17.36
C ASN A 161 29.28 3.83 -18.57
N TRP A 162 28.54 2.74 -18.36
CA TRP A 162 27.51 2.30 -19.27
C TRP A 162 26.30 3.21 -19.17
N PHE A 163 25.68 3.50 -20.31
CA PHE A 163 24.46 4.30 -20.45
C PHE A 163 23.39 3.50 -21.17
N PHE A 164 22.14 3.73 -20.78
CA PHE A 164 20.95 3.28 -21.46
C PHE A 164 20.35 4.40 -22.31
N ARG A 165 20.08 4.10 -23.58
CA ARG A 165 19.51 5.01 -24.58
C ARG A 165 18.02 5.29 -24.35
N LEU A 166 17.68 5.87 -23.20
CA LEU A 166 16.31 6.19 -22.81
C LEU A 166 15.62 7.11 -23.83
N THR A 167 16.35 8.04 -24.44
CA THR A 167 15.83 8.99 -25.43
C THR A 167 15.14 8.34 -26.62
N ARG A 168 15.60 7.15 -27.04
CA ARG A 168 15.00 6.36 -28.13
C ARG A 168 13.53 6.00 -27.86
N TYR A 169 13.14 5.89 -26.59
CA TYR A 169 11.82 5.41 -26.19
C TYR A 169 10.78 6.51 -25.99
N THR A 170 11.12 7.77 -26.28
CA THR A 170 10.28 8.94 -25.98
C THR A 170 8.86 8.83 -26.58
N ASP A 171 8.74 8.49 -27.87
CA ASP A 171 7.43 8.39 -28.54
C ASP A 171 6.59 7.22 -28.04
N PHE A 172 7.24 6.07 -27.81
CA PHE A 172 6.62 4.90 -27.20
C PHE A 172 6.05 5.23 -25.81
N LEU A 173 6.86 5.87 -24.96
CA LEU A 173 6.47 6.27 -23.61
C LEU A 173 5.32 7.28 -23.62
N ARG A 174 5.33 8.23 -24.56
CA ARG A 174 4.24 9.18 -24.74
C ARG A 174 2.93 8.48 -25.06
N GLY A 175 2.95 7.54 -26.01
CA GLY A 175 1.76 6.73 -26.34
C GLY A 175 1.28 5.89 -25.16
N LEU A 176 2.21 5.29 -24.41
CA LEU A 176 1.88 4.49 -23.23
C LEU A 176 1.26 5.34 -22.11
N ILE A 177 1.81 6.51 -21.79
CA ILE A 177 1.32 7.41 -20.73
C ILE A 177 -0.06 8.00 -21.10
N GLN A 178 -0.32 8.23 -22.39
CA GLN A 178 -1.64 8.67 -22.86
C GLN A 178 -2.72 7.57 -22.80
N ARG A 179 -2.33 6.30 -22.68
CA ARG A 179 -3.29 5.18 -22.56
C ARG A 179 -4.12 5.35 -21.27
N PRO A 180 -5.46 5.44 -21.36
CA PRO A 180 -6.31 5.56 -20.19
C PRO A 180 -6.07 4.43 -19.18
N GLY A 181 -5.90 4.78 -17.91
CA GLY A 181 -5.71 3.82 -16.82
C GLY A 181 -4.34 3.17 -16.72
N PHE A 182 -3.34 3.55 -17.54
CA PHE A 182 -1.94 3.11 -17.33
C PHE A 182 -1.30 3.82 -16.13
N ILE A 183 -1.50 5.14 -16.00
CA ILE A 183 -1.00 5.95 -14.89
C ILE A 183 -2.16 6.73 -14.27
N GLU A 184 -2.37 6.54 -12.98
CA GLU A 184 -3.37 7.24 -12.18
C GLU A 184 -2.75 7.71 -10.84
N PRO A 185 -3.30 8.77 -10.21
CA PRO A 185 -4.35 9.64 -10.73
C PRO A 185 -3.88 10.51 -11.91
N ALA A 186 -4.83 11.13 -12.62
CA ALA A 186 -4.58 11.97 -13.80
C ALA A 186 -3.53 13.08 -13.59
N SER A 187 -3.37 13.59 -12.36
CA SER A 187 -2.31 14.54 -12.01
C SER A 187 -0.91 13.99 -12.30
N ARG A 188 -0.65 12.74 -11.92
CA ARG A 188 0.61 12.03 -12.18
C ARG A 188 0.85 11.84 -13.67
N ARG A 189 -0.20 11.49 -14.42
CA ARG A 189 -0.12 11.38 -15.89
C ARG A 189 0.33 12.69 -16.52
N ASN A 190 -0.28 13.80 -16.11
CA ASN A 190 0.02 15.13 -16.66
C ASN A 190 1.45 15.57 -16.32
N GLU A 191 1.94 15.25 -15.10
CA GLU A 191 3.33 15.49 -14.71
C GLU A 191 4.31 14.73 -15.61
N MET A 192 4.03 13.45 -15.93
CA MET A 192 4.90 12.66 -16.80
C MET A 192 4.85 13.12 -18.27
N LEU A 193 3.70 13.56 -18.78
CA LEU A 193 3.61 14.16 -20.12
C LEU A 193 4.41 15.46 -20.20
N SER A 194 4.31 16.32 -19.19
CA SER A 194 5.11 17.55 -19.11
C SER A 194 6.61 17.26 -19.06
N LEU A 195 7.02 16.19 -18.36
CA LEU A 195 8.41 15.74 -18.35
C LEU A 195 8.87 15.28 -19.74
N LEU A 196 8.03 14.54 -20.47
CA LEU A 196 8.35 14.15 -21.85
C LEU A 196 8.43 15.35 -22.80
N ASP A 197 7.64 16.40 -22.58
CA ASP A 197 7.68 17.64 -23.36
C ASP A 197 8.98 18.43 -23.14
N GLN A 198 9.58 18.31 -21.95
CA GLN A 198 10.89 18.90 -21.62
C GLN A 198 12.06 18.15 -22.28
N GLY A 199 11.83 16.91 -22.75
CA GLY A 199 12.85 16.05 -23.33
C GLY A 199 13.47 15.09 -22.33
N LEU A 200 13.76 13.87 -22.78
CA LEU A 200 14.50 12.86 -22.01
C LEU A 200 16.00 12.97 -22.28
N GLU A 201 16.78 12.42 -21.35
CA GLU A 201 18.23 12.23 -21.49
C GLU A 201 18.54 10.75 -21.28
N ASP A 202 19.62 10.29 -21.92
CA ASP A 202 20.13 8.94 -21.72
C ASP A 202 20.70 8.81 -20.29
N ILE A 203 20.47 7.66 -19.65
CA ILE A 203 20.75 7.48 -18.22
C ILE A 203 21.92 6.54 -18.01
N SER A 204 22.79 6.87 -17.06
CA SER A 204 23.89 5.97 -16.71
C SER A 204 23.40 4.79 -15.87
N VAL A 205 23.74 3.56 -16.30
CA VAL A 205 23.28 2.29 -15.71
C VAL A 205 24.35 1.57 -14.90
N THR A 206 25.56 2.13 -14.82
CA THR A 206 26.62 1.67 -13.92
C THR A 206 27.25 2.84 -13.18
N ARG A 207 28.00 2.54 -12.12
CA ARG A 207 28.85 3.51 -11.41
C ARG A 207 30.18 2.86 -11.06
N ALA A 208 31.27 3.61 -11.24
CA ALA A 208 32.62 3.12 -10.94
C ALA A 208 32.84 2.84 -9.44
N ARG A 209 32.23 3.64 -8.54
CA ARG A 209 32.50 3.61 -7.09
C ARG A 209 31.43 2.90 -6.26
N LEU A 210 30.59 2.06 -6.87
CA LEU A 210 29.50 1.38 -6.17
C LEU A 210 29.93 -0.02 -5.72
N SER A 211 30.49 -0.12 -4.51
CA SER A 211 31.04 -1.37 -3.97
C SER A 211 29.97 -2.37 -3.48
N TRP A 212 28.79 -1.88 -3.10
CA TRP A 212 27.66 -2.70 -2.65
C TRP A 212 26.53 -2.68 -3.67
N ALA A 213 26.69 -3.46 -4.74
CA ALA A 213 25.75 -3.60 -5.84
C ALA A 213 25.98 -4.90 -6.62
N ILE A 214 24.99 -5.28 -7.44
CA ILE A 214 25.13 -6.36 -8.41
C ILE A 214 26.18 -5.97 -9.47
N PRO A 215 27.24 -6.76 -9.70
CA PRO A 215 28.20 -6.48 -10.76
C PRO A 215 27.52 -6.42 -12.13
N PHE A 216 27.81 -5.40 -12.93
CA PHE A 216 27.26 -5.29 -14.27
C PHE A 216 27.86 -6.39 -15.17
N PRO A 217 27.06 -7.10 -15.97
CA PRO A 217 27.53 -8.30 -16.68
C PRO A 217 28.48 -8.00 -17.84
N LYS A 218 28.63 -6.73 -18.24
CA LYS A 218 29.55 -6.30 -19.30
C LYS A 218 30.68 -5.43 -18.73
N PRO A 219 31.96 -5.85 -18.82
CA PRO A 219 33.06 -4.97 -18.49
C PRO A 219 33.11 -3.80 -19.48
N LEU A 220 33.65 -2.66 -19.05
CA LEU A 220 34.00 -1.56 -19.94
C LEU A 220 35.08 -2.00 -20.95
N ALA A 221 35.28 -1.22 -22.01
CA ALA A 221 36.38 -1.39 -22.95
C ALA A 221 37.77 -1.37 -22.27
N THR A 222 37.87 -0.79 -21.07
CA THR A 222 39.07 -0.79 -20.23
C THR A 222 39.32 -2.13 -19.52
N GLY A 223 38.35 -3.05 -19.53
CA GLY A 223 38.36 -4.30 -18.78
C GLY A 223 37.81 -4.19 -17.34
N GLU A 224 37.43 -2.99 -16.90
CA GLU A 224 36.86 -2.74 -15.57
C GLU A 224 35.40 -3.21 -15.49
N THR A 225 35.07 -3.97 -14.45
CA THR A 225 33.69 -4.33 -14.11
C THR A 225 33.15 -3.34 -13.07
N GLN A 226 32.01 -2.73 -13.38
CA GLN A 226 31.37 -1.73 -12.52
C GLN A 226 30.12 -2.30 -11.83
N GLY A 227 29.65 -1.63 -10.77
CA GLY A 227 28.38 -1.95 -10.13
C GLY A 227 27.18 -1.47 -10.96
N THR A 228 26.13 -2.28 -11.04
CA THR A 228 24.85 -1.91 -11.65
C THR A 228 24.21 -0.79 -10.85
N TRP A 229 23.77 0.26 -11.52
CA TRP A 229 23.13 1.40 -10.87
C TRP A 229 21.79 1.00 -10.26
N VAL A 230 21.52 1.53 -9.06
CA VAL A 230 20.41 1.15 -8.16
C VAL A 230 19.09 0.91 -8.87
N TRP A 231 18.66 1.73 -9.83
CA TRP A 231 17.36 1.51 -10.49
C TRP A 231 17.36 0.42 -11.56
N PHE A 232 18.50 0.11 -12.18
CA PHE A 232 18.66 -1.06 -13.07
C PHE A 232 18.76 -2.39 -12.32
N ASP A 233 18.81 -2.32 -10.99
CA ASP A 233 18.80 -3.43 -10.03
C ASP A 233 17.41 -3.52 -9.36
N ALA A 234 16.98 -2.42 -8.73
CA ALA A 234 15.73 -2.31 -8.01
C ALA A 234 14.48 -2.52 -8.89
N LEU A 235 14.32 -1.84 -10.03
CA LEU A 235 13.10 -1.97 -10.86
C LEU A 235 12.83 -3.41 -11.34
N PRO A 236 13.85 -4.19 -11.74
CA PRO A 236 13.68 -5.62 -12.02
C PRO A 236 13.09 -6.48 -10.89
N ASN A 237 13.01 -6.02 -9.63
CA ASN A 237 12.43 -6.79 -8.53
C ASN A 237 11.02 -7.33 -8.89
N TYR A 238 10.21 -6.52 -9.57
CA TYR A 238 8.84 -6.87 -9.98
C TYR A 238 8.79 -8.04 -10.95
N LEU A 239 9.83 -8.18 -11.79
CA LEU A 239 9.95 -9.26 -12.75
C LEU A 239 10.65 -10.47 -12.12
N THR A 240 11.78 -10.25 -11.47
CA THR A 240 12.61 -11.31 -10.87
C THR A 240 11.89 -12.08 -9.76
N ALA A 241 11.03 -11.42 -8.96
CA ALA A 241 10.20 -12.07 -7.95
C ALA A 241 9.22 -13.10 -8.55
N THR A 242 8.87 -12.96 -9.83
CA THR A 242 8.03 -13.94 -10.55
C THR A 242 8.77 -15.21 -10.94
N GLY A 243 10.10 -15.24 -10.80
CA GLY A 243 10.98 -16.36 -11.17
C GLY A 243 11.74 -16.15 -12.47
N PHE A 244 11.67 -14.96 -13.08
CA PHE A 244 12.42 -14.63 -14.29
C PHE A 244 13.94 -14.81 -14.10
N PRO A 245 14.67 -15.39 -15.08
CA PRO A 245 14.21 -15.82 -16.41
C PRO A 245 13.72 -17.28 -16.48
N GLY A 246 13.62 -17.97 -15.34
CA GLY A 246 13.20 -19.38 -15.27
C GLY A 246 11.77 -19.60 -15.76
N ALA A 247 11.44 -20.83 -16.16
CA ALA A 247 10.11 -21.16 -16.69
C ALA A 247 8.97 -20.81 -15.70
N GLY A 248 7.85 -20.32 -16.23
CA GLY A 248 6.64 -20.02 -15.46
C GLY A 248 6.56 -18.59 -14.89
N TYR A 249 7.55 -17.73 -15.11
CA TYR A 249 7.49 -16.31 -14.69
C TYR A 249 6.31 -15.55 -15.33
N ASP A 250 5.98 -15.91 -16.57
CA ASP A 250 4.87 -15.41 -17.37
C ASP A 250 3.49 -15.81 -16.82
N THR A 251 3.42 -16.84 -15.95
CA THR A 251 2.18 -17.16 -15.24
C THR A 251 1.80 -16.07 -14.23
N ARG A 252 2.75 -15.23 -13.79
CA ARG A 252 2.51 -14.10 -12.88
C ARG A 252 2.73 -12.73 -13.55
N TRP A 253 3.68 -12.62 -14.47
CA TRP A 253 3.92 -11.39 -15.24
C TRP A 253 2.95 -11.27 -16.44
N PRO A 254 2.52 -10.06 -16.86
CA PRO A 254 2.77 -8.75 -16.27
C PRO A 254 1.98 -8.48 -14.99
N ALA A 255 2.48 -7.54 -14.18
CA ALA A 255 1.75 -7.00 -13.03
C ALA A 255 0.49 -6.24 -13.47
N GLN A 256 -0.62 -6.50 -12.77
CA GLN A 256 -1.88 -5.77 -12.96
C GLN A 256 -1.80 -4.38 -12.33
N LEU A 257 -1.03 -4.22 -11.24
CA LEU A 257 -0.89 -2.92 -10.56
C LEU A 257 0.47 -2.76 -9.84
N HIS A 258 1.16 -1.66 -10.12
CA HIS A 258 2.22 -1.13 -9.26
C HIS A 258 1.65 0.02 -8.42
N VAL A 259 1.78 -0.06 -7.09
CA VAL A 259 1.42 1.02 -6.15
C VAL A 259 2.71 1.67 -5.65
N ILE A 260 2.86 2.96 -5.88
CA ILE A 260 4.10 3.69 -5.60
C ILE A 260 3.84 5.11 -5.07
N GLY A 261 4.80 5.67 -4.33
CA GLY A 261 4.84 7.08 -3.99
C GLY A 261 5.05 8.01 -5.20
N LYS A 262 4.46 9.21 -5.17
CA LYS A 262 4.57 10.21 -6.25
C LYS A 262 6.02 10.58 -6.62
N ASP A 263 6.95 10.48 -5.69
CA ASP A 263 8.38 10.79 -5.85
C ASP A 263 9.12 9.83 -6.80
N ILE A 264 8.59 8.61 -6.99
CA ILE A 264 9.20 7.57 -7.84
C ILE A 264 8.35 7.22 -9.07
N VAL A 265 7.32 8.00 -9.39
CA VAL A 265 6.46 7.78 -10.57
C VAL A 265 7.23 7.78 -11.88
N ARG A 266 8.19 8.68 -12.03
CA ARG A 266 9.07 8.72 -13.21
C ARG A 266 9.75 7.37 -13.44
N LEU A 267 10.24 6.73 -12.39
CA LEU A 267 10.98 5.49 -12.49
C LEU A 267 10.09 4.36 -13.01
N HIS A 268 8.83 4.33 -12.58
CA HIS A 268 7.87 3.28 -12.90
C HIS A 268 7.10 3.50 -14.19
N THR A 269 7.09 4.72 -14.74
CA THR A 269 6.33 5.07 -15.95
C THR A 269 7.18 5.54 -17.12
N ILE A 270 8.46 5.84 -16.88
CA ILE A 270 9.44 6.21 -17.92
C ILE A 270 10.53 5.16 -18.01
N ILE A 271 11.31 4.99 -16.93
CA ILE A 271 12.51 4.13 -16.98
C ILE A 271 12.12 2.66 -17.11
N TRP A 272 11.25 2.17 -16.22
CA TRP A 272 10.85 0.77 -16.20
C TRP A 272 10.17 0.31 -17.50
N PRO A 273 9.17 1.03 -18.06
CA PRO A 273 8.58 0.64 -19.34
C PRO A 273 9.58 0.68 -20.49
N ALA A 274 10.51 1.64 -20.52
CA ALA A 274 11.56 1.67 -21.54
C ALA A 274 12.52 0.47 -21.43
N MET A 275 12.88 0.05 -20.21
CA MET A 275 13.69 -1.17 -20.00
C MET A 275 12.96 -2.42 -20.50
N LEU A 276 11.66 -2.55 -20.20
CA LEU A 276 10.84 -3.67 -20.63
C LEU A 276 10.65 -3.71 -22.16
N GLU A 277 10.38 -2.56 -22.77
CA GLU A 277 10.28 -2.42 -24.23
C GLU A 277 11.61 -2.78 -24.89
N ALA A 278 12.72 -2.27 -24.35
CA ALA A 278 14.07 -2.57 -24.85
C ALA A 278 14.40 -4.07 -24.77
N ALA A 279 13.89 -4.77 -23.76
CA ALA A 279 14.03 -6.22 -23.59
C ALA A 279 12.95 -7.06 -24.31
N GLY A 280 11.97 -6.43 -24.97
CA GLY A 280 10.85 -7.13 -25.61
C GLY A 280 10.01 -7.92 -24.60
N LEU A 281 9.68 -7.31 -23.46
CA LEU A 281 8.91 -7.90 -22.36
C LEU A 281 7.55 -7.21 -22.20
N PRO A 282 6.50 -7.93 -21.75
CA PRO A 282 5.20 -7.31 -21.48
C PRO A 282 5.30 -6.20 -20.43
N LEU A 283 4.52 -5.14 -20.62
CA LEU A 283 4.44 -4.00 -19.70
C LEU A 283 3.45 -4.27 -18.56
N PRO A 284 3.63 -3.67 -17.38
CA PRO A 284 2.58 -3.63 -16.36
C PRO A 284 1.32 -2.94 -16.90
N GLU A 285 0.16 -3.34 -16.38
CA GLU A 285 -1.13 -2.83 -16.86
C GLU A 285 -1.42 -1.41 -16.34
N ARG A 286 -1.17 -1.18 -15.04
CA ARG A 286 -1.42 0.09 -14.34
C ARG A 286 -0.34 0.42 -13.30
N VAL A 287 -0.11 1.71 -13.11
CA VAL A 287 0.70 2.32 -12.05
C VAL A 287 -0.18 3.33 -11.31
N TRP A 288 -0.24 3.21 -9.98
CA TRP A 288 -0.89 4.17 -9.08
C TRP A 288 0.15 4.94 -8.28
N GLY A 289 0.21 6.27 -8.49
CA GLY A 289 1.11 7.18 -7.78
C GLY A 289 0.42 7.93 -6.64
N HIS A 290 0.43 7.38 -5.42
CA HIS A 290 -0.20 8.02 -4.26
C HIS A 290 0.57 9.27 -3.81
N GLY A 291 -0.12 10.19 -3.11
CA GLY A 291 0.51 11.41 -2.60
C GLY A 291 1.35 11.20 -1.34
N TRP A 292 1.87 12.30 -0.81
CA TRP A 292 2.66 12.29 0.43
C TRP A 292 1.80 12.34 1.68
N LEU A 293 2.32 11.70 2.72
CA LEU A 293 1.85 11.86 4.08
C LEU A 293 2.79 12.79 4.85
N SER A 294 2.26 13.96 5.20
CA SER A 294 2.93 14.98 6.03
C SER A 294 2.51 14.87 7.50
N PHE A 295 3.17 15.64 8.37
CA PHE A 295 2.79 15.79 9.79
C PHE A 295 2.55 17.28 10.15
N GLY A 296 1.52 17.57 10.97
CA GLY A 296 1.24 18.94 11.42
C GLY A 296 0.25 19.03 12.59
N GLY A 297 0.41 20.01 13.49
CA GLY A 297 -0.45 20.30 14.66
C GLY A 297 0.15 21.34 15.61
N GLU A 298 -0.62 21.96 16.51
CA GLU A 298 -0.14 23.03 17.40
C GLU A 298 0.67 22.54 18.61
N ARG A 299 0.67 21.23 18.93
CA ARG A 299 1.63 20.66 19.89
C ARG A 299 3.08 20.64 19.37
N PHE A 300 3.29 20.99 18.12
CA PHE A 300 4.61 21.24 17.55
C PHE A 300 5.07 22.68 17.82
N SER A 301 5.11 23.08 19.10
CA SER A 301 5.87 24.27 19.46
C SER A 301 7.36 23.94 19.30
N LYS A 302 8.09 24.90 18.72
CA LYS A 302 9.50 24.87 18.31
C LYS A 302 10.52 24.66 19.46
N SER A 303 10.20 23.83 20.46
CA SER A 303 11.02 23.60 21.65
C SER A 303 11.09 22.15 22.15
N ALA A 304 10.54 21.15 21.44
CA ALA A 304 10.83 19.74 21.73
C ALA A 304 10.72 18.89 20.45
N GLY A 305 11.84 18.45 19.91
CA GLY A 305 11.93 17.62 18.69
C GLY A 305 11.43 16.19 18.89
N VAL A 306 10.15 16.00 19.23
CA VAL A 306 9.55 14.66 19.28
C VAL A 306 9.16 14.27 17.86
N LYS A 307 10.01 13.45 17.23
CA LYS A 307 9.70 12.73 16.00
C LYS A 307 8.59 11.72 16.32
N VAL A 308 7.47 11.76 15.59
CA VAL A 308 6.42 10.74 15.73
C VAL A 308 6.93 9.47 15.08
N GLU A 309 7.22 8.45 15.90
CA GLU A 309 7.65 7.16 15.39
C GLU A 309 6.44 6.32 14.98
N LEU A 310 6.60 5.51 13.93
CA LEU A 310 5.51 4.67 13.40
C LEU A 310 4.97 3.71 14.46
N GLN A 311 5.85 3.17 15.32
CA GLN A 311 5.46 2.27 16.39
C GLN A 311 4.50 2.92 17.38
N ASP A 312 4.77 4.17 17.78
CA ASP A 312 3.94 4.91 18.74
C ASP A 312 2.52 5.11 18.19
N ALA A 313 2.39 5.46 16.90
CA ALA A 313 1.08 5.64 16.29
C ALA A 313 0.29 4.34 16.15
N VAL A 314 0.98 3.22 15.91
CA VAL A 314 0.33 1.90 15.90
C VAL A 314 -0.07 1.47 17.32
N ASP A 315 0.74 1.76 18.35
CA ASP A 315 0.44 1.38 19.73
C ASP A 315 -0.70 2.20 20.33
N HIS A 316 -0.88 3.45 19.88
CA HIS A 316 -1.84 4.38 20.44
C HIS A 316 -3.30 3.88 20.41
N HIS A 317 -3.75 3.32 19.27
CA HIS A 317 -5.10 2.75 19.10
C HIS A 317 -5.12 1.36 18.46
N GLY A 318 -3.95 0.76 18.23
CA GLY A 318 -3.82 -0.53 17.57
C GLY A 318 -3.76 -0.44 16.03
N PRO A 319 -3.36 -1.55 15.37
CA PRO A 319 -3.06 -1.57 13.94
C PRO A 319 -4.30 -1.33 13.06
N ASP A 320 -5.45 -1.89 13.41
CA ASP A 320 -6.68 -1.71 12.62
C ASP A 320 -7.15 -0.26 12.62
N ALA A 321 -7.17 0.39 13.79
CA ALA A 321 -7.53 1.79 13.90
C ALA A 321 -6.58 2.68 13.08
N PHE A 322 -5.27 2.42 13.17
CA PHE A 322 -4.26 3.13 12.40
C PHE A 322 -4.46 2.96 10.89
N ARG A 323 -4.67 1.74 10.42
CA ARG A 323 -4.96 1.46 9.00
C ARG A 323 -6.22 2.17 8.52
N TYR A 324 -7.30 2.11 9.29
CA TYR A 324 -8.54 2.81 8.97
C TYR A 324 -8.30 4.31 8.86
N PHE A 325 -7.65 4.90 9.86
CA PHE A 325 -7.34 6.33 9.85
C PHE A 325 -6.58 6.73 8.58
N LEU A 326 -5.50 6.02 8.26
CA LEU A 326 -4.68 6.34 7.10
C LEU A 326 -5.50 6.30 5.81
N LEU A 327 -6.30 5.25 5.63
CA LEU A 327 -7.05 5.06 4.38
C LEU A 327 -8.35 5.86 4.31
N ARG A 328 -8.90 6.31 5.44
CA ARG A 328 -10.14 7.11 5.51
C ARG A 328 -9.87 8.61 5.47
N GLU A 329 -8.83 9.06 6.16
CA GLU A 329 -8.58 10.48 6.42
C GLU A 329 -7.71 11.11 5.34
N ILE A 330 -6.77 10.34 4.79
CA ILE A 330 -5.81 10.82 3.80
C ILE A 330 -6.31 10.43 2.40
N PRO A 331 -6.52 11.40 1.49
CA PRO A 331 -6.90 11.11 0.11
C PRO A 331 -5.85 10.23 -0.58
N TRP A 332 -6.27 9.08 -1.11
CA TRP A 332 -5.37 8.12 -1.80
C TRP A 332 -4.82 8.63 -3.14
N ASP A 333 -5.49 9.62 -3.71
CA ASP A 333 -5.17 10.33 -4.96
C ASP A 333 -4.52 11.71 -4.73
N GLY A 334 -4.17 12.04 -3.49
CA GLY A 334 -3.63 13.35 -3.12
C GLY A 334 -2.69 13.31 -1.92
N ASP A 335 -2.20 14.48 -1.53
CA ASP A 335 -1.40 14.62 -0.32
C ASP A 335 -2.33 14.76 0.89
N GLY A 336 -1.87 14.34 2.06
CA GLY A 336 -2.58 14.59 3.32
C GLY A 336 -1.65 14.66 4.53
N ASN A 337 -2.26 14.85 5.70
CA ASN A 337 -1.55 15.16 6.92
C ASN A 337 -2.03 14.30 8.08
N PHE A 338 -1.09 13.71 8.81
CA PHE A 338 -1.34 13.03 10.07
C PHE A 338 -1.28 14.02 11.23
N THR A 339 -2.27 13.96 12.13
CA THR A 339 -2.25 14.63 13.44
C THR A 339 -2.84 13.68 14.48
N TRP A 340 -2.33 13.73 15.70
CA TRP A 340 -2.85 12.92 16.81
C TRP A 340 -4.30 13.24 17.12
N GLU A 341 -4.65 14.54 17.07
CA GLU A 341 -6.00 15.03 17.33
C GLU A 341 -7.00 14.42 16.34
N ARG A 342 -6.70 14.46 15.04
CA ARG A 342 -7.56 13.86 14.02
C ARG A 342 -7.64 12.35 14.16
N PHE A 343 -6.54 11.70 14.59
CA PHE A 343 -6.55 10.26 14.82
C PHE A 343 -7.45 9.87 16.00
N ASP A 344 -7.36 10.60 17.11
CA ASP A 344 -8.22 10.43 18.29
C ASP A 344 -9.70 10.71 18.00
N GLU A 345 -9.98 11.77 17.23
CA GLU A 345 -11.32 12.12 16.78
C GLU A 345 -11.93 11.01 15.92
N ARG A 346 -11.19 10.50 14.94
CA ARG A 346 -11.63 9.40 14.07
C ARG A 346 -11.81 8.11 14.86
N TYR A 347 -10.90 7.77 15.76
CA TYR A 347 -11.04 6.61 16.61
C TYR A 347 -12.33 6.69 17.45
N THR A 348 -12.57 7.84 18.08
CA THR A 348 -13.73 7.99 18.96
C THR A 348 -15.03 8.00 18.18
N ALA A 349 -15.16 8.85 17.17
CA ALA A 349 -16.41 9.07 16.46
C ALA A 349 -16.75 7.90 15.52
N ASP A 350 -15.80 7.48 14.69
CA ASP A 350 -16.07 6.50 13.63
C ASP A 350 -16.01 5.08 14.17
N LEU A 351 -15.00 4.76 14.98
CA LEU A 351 -14.74 3.39 15.44
C LEU A 351 -15.48 3.07 16.74
N ALA A 352 -15.21 3.78 17.83
CA ALA A 352 -15.80 3.46 19.13
C ALA A 352 -17.31 3.73 19.18
N ASP A 353 -17.74 4.94 18.81
CA ASP A 353 -19.15 5.36 18.88
C ASP A 353 -19.98 4.91 17.68
N GLY A 354 -19.38 4.84 16.50
CA GLY A 354 -20.02 4.36 15.28
C GLY A 354 -20.12 2.83 15.24
N LEU A 355 -19.06 2.17 14.81
CA LEU A 355 -19.05 0.73 14.54
C LEU A 355 -19.08 -0.14 15.81
N GLY A 356 -18.23 0.17 16.79
CA GLY A 356 -18.05 -0.60 18.01
C GLY A 356 -19.32 -0.64 18.86
N ASN A 357 -19.93 0.52 19.10
CA ASN A 357 -21.21 0.62 19.80
C ASN A 357 -22.34 -0.11 19.06
N LEU A 358 -22.44 0.02 17.73
CA LEU A 358 -23.45 -0.68 16.93
C LEU A 358 -23.32 -2.20 17.10
N VAL A 359 -22.12 -2.76 16.90
CA VAL A 359 -21.86 -4.20 17.05
C VAL A 359 -22.22 -4.67 18.46
N SER A 360 -21.78 -3.95 19.49
CA SER A 360 -22.09 -4.28 20.89
C SER A 360 -23.60 -4.25 21.16
N ARG A 361 -24.33 -3.23 20.71
CA ARG A 361 -25.79 -3.12 20.91
C ARG A 361 -26.53 -4.27 20.23
N VAL A 362 -26.21 -4.56 18.97
CA VAL A 362 -26.91 -5.60 18.19
C VAL A 362 -26.67 -6.99 18.79
N LEU A 363 -25.42 -7.34 19.12
CA LEU A 363 -25.11 -8.64 19.74
C LEU A 363 -25.78 -8.79 21.12
N ALA A 364 -25.84 -7.71 21.92
CA ALA A 364 -26.57 -7.74 23.20
C ALA A 364 -28.07 -7.97 23.01
N MET A 365 -28.68 -7.35 22.01
CA MET A 365 -30.11 -7.52 21.73
C MET A 365 -30.43 -8.92 21.20
N LEU A 366 -29.58 -9.48 20.33
CA LEU A 366 -29.71 -10.86 19.86
C LEU A 366 -29.61 -11.84 21.02
N GLU A 367 -28.59 -11.71 21.88
CA GLU A 367 -28.43 -12.52 23.09
C GLU A 367 -29.65 -12.41 24.00
N ARG A 368 -30.05 -11.18 24.35
CA ARG A 368 -31.10 -10.92 25.32
C ARG A 368 -32.49 -11.35 24.85
N TYR A 369 -32.82 -11.11 23.59
CA TYR A 369 -34.19 -11.28 23.10
C TYR A 369 -34.40 -12.58 22.35
N ARG A 370 -33.34 -13.22 21.82
CA ARG A 370 -33.42 -14.44 21.00
C ARG A 370 -32.34 -15.45 21.35
N ASP A 371 -31.86 -15.44 22.58
CA ASP A 371 -30.84 -16.35 23.10
C ASP A 371 -29.59 -16.43 22.20
N GLY A 372 -29.27 -15.32 21.53
CA GLY A 372 -28.12 -15.20 20.65
C GLY A 372 -28.29 -15.97 19.34
N VAL A 373 -29.50 -16.29 18.91
CA VAL A 373 -29.79 -16.88 17.60
C VAL A 373 -30.43 -15.83 16.72
N VAL A 374 -29.93 -15.66 15.50
CA VAL A 374 -30.56 -14.73 14.55
C VAL A 374 -31.94 -15.29 14.17
N PRO A 375 -33.03 -14.53 14.36
CA PRO A 375 -34.37 -15.02 14.10
C PRO A 375 -34.61 -15.22 12.60
N GLN A 376 -35.56 -16.10 12.27
CA GLN A 376 -36.07 -16.20 10.91
C GLN A 376 -36.86 -14.94 10.60
N ALA A 377 -36.38 -14.14 9.66
CA ALA A 377 -37.10 -12.98 9.16
C ALA A 377 -37.60 -13.25 7.74
N GLY A 378 -38.75 -12.67 7.41
CA GLY A 378 -39.31 -12.69 6.06
C GLY A 378 -38.53 -11.78 5.09
N GLU A 379 -39.26 -11.04 4.27
CA GLU A 379 -38.70 -10.24 3.17
C GLU A 379 -37.62 -9.22 3.58
N PRO A 380 -36.70 -8.87 2.67
CA PRO A 380 -35.73 -7.80 2.85
C PRO A 380 -36.36 -6.48 3.30
N THR A 381 -35.68 -5.77 4.20
CA THR A 381 -36.14 -4.48 4.74
C THR A 381 -35.57 -3.30 3.95
N GLY A 382 -36.03 -2.08 4.26
CA GLY A 382 -35.41 -0.87 3.71
C GLY A 382 -33.90 -0.74 4.02
N LEU A 383 -33.44 -1.29 5.15
CA LEU A 383 -32.00 -1.34 5.45
C LEU A 383 -31.25 -2.28 4.51
N ASP A 384 -31.86 -3.42 4.14
CA ASP A 384 -31.25 -4.38 3.20
C ASP A 384 -31.12 -3.79 1.78
N HIS A 385 -32.15 -3.06 1.33
CA HIS A 385 -32.10 -2.35 0.04
C HIS A 385 -31.02 -1.26 0.06
N ARG A 386 -30.97 -0.44 1.11
CA ARG A 386 -29.95 0.60 1.25
C ARG A 386 -28.54 0.02 1.32
N ALA A 387 -28.36 -1.10 2.02
CA ALA A 387 -27.07 -1.80 2.07
C ALA A 387 -26.61 -2.29 0.69
N THR A 388 -27.55 -2.70 -0.18
CA THR A 388 -27.23 -3.12 -1.56
C THR A 388 -26.74 -1.95 -2.42
N GLU A 389 -27.35 -0.77 -2.27
CA GLU A 389 -26.88 0.46 -2.93
C GLU A 389 -25.48 0.84 -2.45
N ILE A 390 -25.23 0.76 -1.14
CA ILE A 390 -23.93 1.07 -0.53
C ILE A 390 -22.86 0.08 -0.99
N LEU A 391 -23.16 -1.22 -1.07
CA LEU A 391 -22.25 -2.23 -1.62
C LEU A 391 -21.81 -1.88 -3.05
N THR A 392 -22.76 -1.42 -3.87
CA THR A 392 -22.50 -1.00 -5.25
C THR A 392 -21.60 0.24 -5.29
N ALA A 393 -21.89 1.26 -4.47
CA ALA A 393 -21.08 2.46 -4.36
C ALA A 393 -19.66 2.14 -3.87
N TYR A 394 -19.54 1.35 -2.80
CA TYR A 394 -18.25 0.87 -2.29
C TYR A 394 -17.43 0.17 -3.37
N ALA A 395 -18.03 -0.78 -4.09
CA ALA A 395 -17.33 -1.52 -5.13
C ALA A 395 -16.80 -0.60 -6.23
N ARG A 396 -17.61 0.40 -6.65
CA ARG A 396 -17.18 1.41 -7.62
C ARG A 396 -15.93 2.17 -7.14
N GLU A 397 -15.91 2.62 -5.89
CA GLU A 397 -14.78 3.36 -5.35
C GLU A 397 -13.53 2.47 -5.20
N MET A 398 -13.68 1.20 -4.81
CA MET A 398 -12.57 0.25 -4.74
C MET A 398 -11.98 -0.07 -6.12
N GLU A 399 -12.82 -0.23 -7.16
CA GLU A 399 -12.35 -0.44 -8.54
C GLU A 399 -11.64 0.80 -9.11
N ALA A 400 -12.05 2.00 -8.66
CA ALA A 400 -11.39 3.26 -8.97
C ALA A 400 -10.13 3.52 -8.12
N LEU A 401 -9.81 2.61 -7.18
CA LEU A 401 -8.71 2.73 -6.21
C LEU A 401 -8.85 3.96 -5.28
N LEU A 402 -10.06 4.50 -5.10
CA LEU A 402 -10.34 5.62 -4.21
C LEU A 402 -10.67 5.12 -2.79
N LEU A 403 -9.64 4.60 -2.11
CA LEU A 403 -9.77 3.90 -0.83
C LEU A 403 -10.49 4.70 0.26
N HIS A 404 -10.24 6.01 0.33
CA HIS A 404 -10.89 6.93 1.25
C HIS A 404 -12.40 7.07 1.03
N ARG A 405 -12.84 7.02 -0.23
CA ARG A 405 -14.27 7.05 -0.58
C ARG A 405 -14.94 5.71 -0.35
N ALA A 406 -14.23 4.61 -0.60
CA ALA A 406 -14.71 3.28 -0.27
C ALA A 406 -14.89 3.11 1.25
N ALA A 407 -13.92 3.55 2.06
CA ALA A 407 -14.03 3.56 3.52
C ALA A 407 -15.22 4.43 3.99
N GLN A 408 -15.41 5.60 3.38
CA GLN A 408 -16.59 6.44 3.64
C GLN A 408 -17.90 5.72 3.31
N ALA A 409 -18.00 5.06 2.15
CA ALA A 409 -19.20 4.31 1.77
C ALA A 409 -19.51 3.17 2.75
N ALA A 410 -18.49 2.45 3.23
CA ALA A 410 -18.69 1.45 4.29
C ALA A 410 -19.27 2.08 5.57
N TRP A 411 -18.83 3.29 5.92
CA TRP A 411 -19.35 4.04 7.06
C TRP A 411 -20.77 4.56 6.88
N GLU A 412 -21.22 4.80 5.65
CA GLU A 412 -22.64 5.10 5.39
C GLU A 412 -23.52 3.95 5.89
N LEU A 413 -23.10 2.68 5.71
CA LEU A 413 -23.86 1.53 6.23
C LEU A 413 -23.84 1.47 7.76
N VAL A 414 -22.74 1.88 8.40
CA VAL A 414 -22.68 2.03 9.87
C VAL A 414 -23.70 3.06 10.36
N SER A 415 -23.78 4.21 9.68
CA SER A 415 -24.74 5.27 10.01
C SER A 415 -26.19 4.81 9.79
N GLU A 416 -26.50 4.21 8.64
CA GLU A 416 -27.84 3.69 8.31
C GLU A 416 -28.30 2.63 9.30
N ALA A 417 -27.41 1.72 9.70
CA ALA A 417 -27.72 0.69 10.68
C ALA A 417 -28.00 1.29 12.08
N ASN A 418 -27.22 2.29 12.52
CA ASN A 418 -27.50 3.00 13.78
C ASN A 418 -28.85 3.71 13.75
N VAL A 419 -29.15 4.46 12.68
CA VAL A 419 -30.46 5.11 12.47
C VAL A 419 -31.59 4.08 12.45
N TYR A 420 -31.36 2.91 11.84
CA TYR A 420 -32.34 1.83 11.82
C TYR A 420 -32.64 1.29 13.22
N VAL A 421 -31.61 1.08 14.07
CA VAL A 421 -31.80 0.69 15.47
C VAL A 421 -32.68 1.71 16.20
N ASP A 422 -32.36 3.00 16.08
CA ASP A 422 -33.06 4.04 16.84
C ASP A 422 -34.51 4.22 16.36
N ARG A 423 -34.74 4.17 15.04
CA ARG A 423 -36.09 4.26 14.45
C ARG A 423 -36.96 3.06 14.80
N ARG A 424 -36.41 1.84 14.79
CA ARG A 424 -37.17 0.62 15.08
C ARG A 424 -37.37 0.40 16.58
N ALA A 425 -36.51 0.99 17.41
CA ALA A 425 -36.52 0.86 18.87
C ALA A 425 -36.77 -0.58 19.36
N PRO A 426 -35.86 -1.54 19.09
CA PRO A 426 -36.07 -2.96 19.41
C PRO A 426 -36.46 -3.22 20.88
N TRP A 427 -35.93 -2.41 21.80
CA TRP A 427 -36.27 -2.47 23.22
C TRP A 427 -37.74 -2.16 23.51
N THR A 428 -38.37 -1.30 22.72
CA THR A 428 -39.79 -1.01 22.80
C THR A 428 -40.60 -2.15 22.21
N GLN A 429 -40.21 -2.66 21.02
CA GLN A 429 -40.85 -3.81 20.39
C GLN A 429 -40.88 -5.03 21.34
N ALA A 430 -39.76 -5.30 22.02
CA ALA A 430 -39.66 -6.35 23.02
C ALA A 430 -40.61 -6.12 24.23
N LYS A 431 -40.74 -4.87 24.71
CA LYS A 431 -41.61 -4.53 25.84
C LYS A 431 -43.10 -4.61 25.49
N THR A 432 -43.47 -4.26 24.26
CA THR A 432 -44.86 -4.24 23.80
C THR A 432 -45.33 -5.59 23.22
N GLY A 433 -44.46 -6.60 23.17
CA GLY A 433 -44.79 -7.92 22.63
C GLY A 433 -44.87 -7.99 21.10
N ASP A 434 -44.26 -7.04 20.38
CA ASP A 434 -44.16 -7.08 18.91
C ASP A 434 -43.02 -8.03 18.48
N HIS A 435 -43.24 -9.34 18.67
CA HIS A 435 -42.22 -10.36 18.40
C HIS A 435 -41.84 -10.42 16.92
N ALA A 436 -42.82 -10.37 16.01
CA ALA A 436 -42.58 -10.43 14.58
C ALA A 436 -41.80 -9.20 14.08
N GLY A 437 -42.18 -8.00 14.53
CA GLY A 437 -41.46 -6.78 14.16
C GLY A 437 -40.05 -6.75 14.75
N LEU A 438 -39.83 -7.29 15.95
CA LEU A 438 -38.52 -7.43 16.56
C LEU A 438 -37.62 -8.41 15.77
N ASP A 439 -38.17 -9.54 15.31
CA ASP A 439 -37.44 -10.53 14.51
C ASP A 439 -36.91 -9.95 13.21
N VAL A 440 -37.78 -9.25 12.47
CA VAL A 440 -37.41 -8.54 11.24
C VAL A 440 -36.32 -7.50 11.53
N THR A 441 -36.42 -6.76 12.64
CA THR A 441 -35.42 -5.75 13.02
C THR A 441 -34.05 -6.40 13.31
N LEU A 442 -34.01 -7.45 14.12
CA LEU A 442 -32.76 -8.10 14.53
C LEU A 442 -32.07 -8.83 13.38
N ALA A 443 -32.83 -9.50 12.51
CA ALA A 443 -32.26 -10.16 11.33
C ALA A 443 -31.67 -9.16 10.33
N ALA A 444 -32.36 -8.04 10.06
CA ALA A 444 -31.84 -6.99 9.19
C ALA A 444 -30.53 -6.39 9.72
N LEU A 445 -30.44 -6.16 11.04
CA LEU A 445 -29.21 -5.68 11.68
C LEU A 445 -28.08 -6.71 11.62
N ALA A 446 -28.37 -8.00 11.81
CA ALA A 446 -27.39 -9.07 11.66
C ALA A 446 -26.84 -9.13 10.22
N ARG A 447 -27.72 -9.07 9.21
CA ARG A 447 -27.32 -8.99 7.79
C ARG A 447 -26.47 -7.76 7.49
N ALA A 448 -26.82 -6.60 8.05
CA ALA A 448 -26.03 -5.37 7.89
C ALA A 448 -24.63 -5.50 8.52
N LEU A 449 -24.51 -6.10 9.72
CA LEU A 449 -23.21 -6.31 10.35
C LEU A 449 -22.33 -7.33 9.60
N VAL A 450 -22.90 -8.39 9.03
CA VAL A 450 -22.15 -9.32 8.18
C VAL A 450 -21.62 -8.62 6.93
N ARG A 451 -22.43 -7.76 6.29
CA ARG A 451 -21.98 -6.90 5.18
C ARG A 451 -20.85 -5.98 5.61
N LEU A 452 -20.99 -5.34 6.77
CA LEU A 452 -19.94 -4.48 7.33
C LEU A 452 -18.64 -5.24 7.57
N ALA A 453 -18.68 -6.46 8.12
CA ALA A 453 -17.48 -7.29 8.28
C ALA A 453 -16.73 -7.47 6.95
N VAL A 454 -17.46 -7.74 5.85
CA VAL A 454 -16.85 -7.85 4.52
C VAL A 454 -16.31 -6.52 4.00
N LEU A 455 -17.07 -5.43 4.13
CA LEU A 455 -16.69 -4.10 3.65
C LEU A 455 -15.50 -3.49 4.40
N VAL A 456 -15.37 -3.75 5.70
CA VAL A 456 -14.27 -3.22 6.52
C VAL A 456 -13.02 -4.09 6.47
N HIS A 457 -13.11 -5.36 6.06
CA HIS A 457 -11.95 -6.28 6.02
C HIS A 457 -10.72 -5.74 5.26
N PRO A 458 -10.84 -5.04 4.12
CA PRO A 458 -9.68 -4.41 3.46
C PRO A 458 -8.96 -3.38 4.33
N PHE A 459 -9.68 -2.68 5.21
CA PHE A 459 -9.18 -1.59 6.04
C PHE A 459 -8.76 -2.06 7.43
N MET A 460 -9.56 -2.91 8.05
CA MET A 460 -9.45 -3.37 9.44
C MET A 460 -9.66 -4.89 9.51
N PRO A 461 -8.67 -5.71 9.11
CA PRO A 461 -8.84 -7.15 9.00
C PRO A 461 -9.12 -7.82 10.35
N GLY A 462 -8.49 -7.40 11.44
CA GLY A 462 -8.73 -8.01 12.77
C GLY A 462 -10.14 -7.75 13.29
N THR A 463 -10.64 -6.54 13.08
CA THR A 463 -11.98 -6.08 13.46
C THR A 463 -13.03 -6.78 12.63
N ALA A 464 -12.82 -6.89 11.31
CA ALA A 464 -13.70 -7.65 10.42
C ALA A 464 -13.82 -9.10 10.86
N ASP A 465 -12.71 -9.76 11.18
CA ASP A 465 -12.68 -11.13 11.67
C ASP A 465 -13.44 -11.29 12.98
N ALA A 466 -13.27 -10.35 13.92
CA ALA A 466 -13.99 -10.36 15.19
C ALA A 466 -15.51 -10.23 15.00
N ILE A 467 -15.95 -9.30 14.14
CA ILE A 467 -17.37 -9.12 13.81
C ILE A 467 -17.93 -10.38 13.13
N TRP A 468 -17.20 -10.92 12.15
CA TRP A 468 -17.61 -12.11 11.42
C TRP A 468 -17.77 -13.33 12.34
N ARG A 469 -16.76 -13.62 13.17
CA ARG A 469 -16.81 -14.74 14.13
C ARG A 469 -18.00 -14.60 15.09
N ALA A 470 -18.27 -13.38 15.55
CA ALA A 470 -19.38 -13.11 16.45
C ALA A 470 -20.77 -13.36 15.82
N LEU A 471 -20.89 -13.23 14.49
CA LEU A 471 -22.17 -13.37 13.76
C LEU A 471 -22.33 -14.70 13.03
N MET A 472 -21.23 -15.37 12.69
CA MET A 472 -21.20 -16.54 11.82
C MET A 472 -20.85 -17.83 12.57
N GLY A 473 -21.40 -18.03 13.78
CA GLY A 473 -21.24 -19.28 14.52
C GLY A 473 -19.80 -19.55 15.00
N GLY A 474 -18.96 -18.52 15.14
CA GLY A 474 -17.54 -18.67 15.49
C GLY A 474 -16.65 -19.08 14.32
N GLY A 475 -17.20 -19.20 13.10
CA GLY A 475 -16.45 -19.52 11.90
C GLY A 475 -15.41 -18.45 11.58
N ALA A 476 -14.24 -18.88 11.09
CA ALA A 476 -13.21 -17.97 10.62
C ALA A 476 -13.68 -17.20 9.37
N PHE A 477 -13.21 -15.97 9.20
CA PHE A 477 -13.43 -15.21 7.99
C PHE A 477 -12.62 -15.83 6.85
N ALA A 478 -13.28 -16.13 5.73
CA ALA A 478 -12.65 -16.64 4.53
C ALA A 478 -12.77 -15.59 3.43
N PRO A 479 -11.69 -14.86 3.07
CA PRO A 479 -11.78 -13.75 2.12
C PRO A 479 -12.32 -14.18 0.75
N ASN A 480 -11.84 -15.30 0.22
CA ASN A 480 -12.20 -15.76 -1.11
C ASN A 480 -13.71 -16.04 -1.21
N GLY A 481 -14.42 -15.21 -1.98
CA GLY A 481 -15.87 -15.34 -2.19
C GLY A 481 -16.72 -14.69 -1.09
N ALA A 482 -16.14 -14.08 -0.06
CA ALA A 482 -16.89 -13.34 0.97
C ALA A 482 -17.72 -12.18 0.38
N TRP A 483 -17.35 -11.65 -0.78
CA TRP A 483 -18.18 -10.65 -1.47
C TRP A 483 -19.57 -11.17 -1.83
N ALA A 484 -19.69 -12.42 -2.29
CA ALA A 484 -20.99 -13.04 -2.58
C ALA A 484 -21.85 -13.19 -1.32
N HIS A 485 -21.21 -13.41 -0.16
CA HIS A 485 -21.89 -13.40 1.13
C HIS A 485 -22.38 -12.00 1.52
N ALA A 486 -21.66 -10.93 1.18
CA ALA A 486 -22.14 -9.57 1.42
C ALA A 486 -23.35 -9.22 0.53
N GLU A 487 -23.37 -9.70 -0.71
CA GLU A 487 -24.53 -9.52 -1.60
C GLU A 487 -25.77 -10.24 -1.05
N GLN A 488 -25.60 -11.48 -0.57
CA GLN A 488 -26.67 -12.32 -0.06
C GLN A 488 -26.30 -12.94 1.30
N PRO A 489 -26.36 -12.17 2.40
CA PRO A 489 -25.98 -12.65 3.72
C PRO A 489 -27.00 -13.65 4.23
N ARG A 490 -26.53 -14.86 4.53
CA ARG A 490 -27.32 -15.95 5.12
C ARG A 490 -26.99 -16.04 6.60
N VAL A 491 -27.87 -15.49 7.43
CA VAL A 491 -27.61 -15.32 8.87
C VAL A 491 -28.68 -15.95 9.73
N GLU A 492 -29.84 -16.25 9.18
CA GLU A 492 -31.00 -16.76 9.89
C GLU A 492 -30.71 -18.14 10.51
N GLY A 493 -31.05 -18.29 11.79
CA GLY A 493 -30.76 -19.51 12.57
C GLY A 493 -29.29 -19.64 13.02
N VAL A 494 -28.41 -18.72 12.64
CA VAL A 494 -27.01 -18.76 13.07
C VAL A 494 -26.88 -18.32 14.53
N LYS A 495 -26.04 -19.05 15.29
CA LYS A 495 -25.66 -18.69 16.66
C LYS A 495 -24.64 -17.55 16.63
N THR A 496 -24.90 -16.56 17.45
CA THR A 496 -24.06 -15.38 17.67
C THR A 496 -23.47 -15.38 19.08
N PHE A 497 -22.39 -14.62 19.25
CA PHE A 497 -21.66 -14.55 20.51
C PHE A 497 -21.35 -13.11 20.89
N ARG A 498 -21.41 -12.80 22.19
CA ARG A 498 -20.88 -11.54 22.72
C ARG A 498 -19.36 -11.53 22.58
N ILE A 499 -18.83 -10.36 22.27
CA ILE A 499 -17.40 -10.09 22.22
C ILE A 499 -17.06 -8.90 23.12
N PRO A 500 -15.81 -8.79 23.60
CA PRO A 500 -15.33 -7.57 24.23
C PRO A 500 -15.54 -6.34 23.33
N PRO A 501 -15.58 -5.11 23.89
CA PRO A 501 -15.64 -3.90 23.08
C PRO A 501 -14.53 -3.89 22.03
N LEU A 502 -14.91 -3.72 20.75
CA LEU A 502 -13.95 -3.70 19.63
C LEU A 502 -12.95 -2.55 19.73
N PHE A 503 -13.41 -1.40 20.22
CA PHE A 503 -12.65 -0.17 20.33
C PHE A 503 -12.86 0.40 21.73
N PRO A 504 -12.09 -0.05 22.74
CA PRO A 504 -12.21 0.48 24.09
C PRO A 504 -11.86 1.97 24.10
N LYS A 505 -12.69 2.79 24.74
CA LYS A 505 -12.36 4.20 24.96
C LYS A 505 -11.22 4.29 26.00
N PRO A 506 -10.28 5.24 25.85
CA PRO A 506 -9.29 5.48 26.88
C PRO A 506 -10.00 5.73 28.21
N VAL A 507 -9.59 5.02 29.26
CA VAL A 507 -10.05 5.30 30.62
C VAL A 507 -9.56 6.71 30.94
N PRO A 508 -10.42 7.66 31.33
CA PRO A 508 -9.95 8.96 31.78
C PRO A 508 -8.96 8.72 32.92
N GLU A 509 -7.72 9.18 32.79
CA GLU A 509 -6.79 9.15 33.91
C GLU A 509 -7.51 9.80 35.09
N SER A 510 -7.76 9.01 36.14
CA SER A 510 -8.38 9.50 37.35
C SER A 510 -7.50 10.62 37.86
N GLY A 511 -7.96 11.86 37.64
CA GLY A 511 -7.23 13.06 38.00
C GLY A 511 -6.69 12.90 39.40
N HIS A 512 -5.37 13.00 39.53
CA HIS A 512 -4.75 13.24 40.81
C HIS A 512 -5.34 14.55 41.35
N LYS A 513 -6.41 14.43 42.14
CA LYS A 513 -6.83 15.45 43.08
C LYS A 513 -5.65 15.62 44.04
N ARG A 514 -4.83 16.64 43.80
CA ARG A 514 -4.07 17.28 44.87
C ARG A 514 -4.92 18.36 45.49
#